data_AF-M1CAX9-F1
#
_entry.id   AF-M1CAX9-F1
#
_cell.length_a   1.000
_cell.length_b   1.000
_cell.length_c   1.000
_cell.angle_alpha   90.00
_cell.angle_beta   90.00
_cell.angle_gamma   90.00
#
_symmetry.space_group_name_H-M   'P 1'
#
loop_
_entity.id
_entity.type
_entity.pdbx_description
1 polymer ?
#
loop_
_entity_poly.entity_id
_entity_poly.type
_entity_poly.pdbx_seq_one_letter_code
_entity_poly.pdbx_strand_id
1 'polypeptide(L)'
;MRGKFRILCAILRVSAALEKLQLVNIHNVDFSHTCEGYKLVLEAGNLPFPGYVLPSVKDLETEHVKELEHFRMVFQERLSIAVTSS
;
A
#
# COMPACT_ATOMS: atom_id res chain seq x y z
N MET A 1 -14.07 13.37 -15.01
CA MET A 1 -14.06 13.61 -13.54
C MET A 1 -14.28 12.34 -12.72
N ARG A 2 -15.33 11.55 -13.01
CA ARG A 2 -15.70 10.36 -12.23
C ARG A 2 -14.60 9.28 -12.10
N GLY A 3 -13.79 9.06 -13.14
CA GLY A 3 -12.62 8.16 -13.07
C GLY A 3 -11.55 8.64 -12.10
N LYS A 4 -11.14 9.92 -12.22
CA LYS A 4 -10.15 10.58 -11.34
C LYS A 4 -10.54 10.49 -9.85
N PHE A 5 -11.83 10.67 -9.56
CA PHE A 5 -12.36 10.59 -8.18
C PHE A 5 -12.33 9.16 -7.62
N ARG A 6 -12.56 8.15 -8.45
CA ARG A 6 -12.42 6.74 -8.06
C ARG A 6 -10.97 6.39 -7.74
N ILE A 7 -10.00 6.97 -8.46
CA ILE A 7 -8.57 6.76 -8.20
C ILE A 7 -8.22 7.33 -6.84
N LEU A 8 -8.62 8.58 -6.62
CA LEU A 8 -8.41 9.24 -5.35
C LEU A 8 -9.04 8.46 -4.19
N CYS A 9 -10.28 7.96 -4.36
CA CYS A 9 -10.94 7.13 -3.35
C CYS A 9 -10.19 5.82 -3.07
N ALA A 10 -9.68 5.15 -4.10
CA ALA A 10 -8.95 3.90 -3.93
C ALA A 10 -7.59 4.15 -3.23
N ILE A 11 -6.87 5.20 -3.62
CA ILE A 11 -5.64 5.64 -2.94
C ILE A 11 -5.92 5.95 -1.47
N LEU A 12 -6.94 6.77 -1.16
CA LEU A 12 -7.29 7.12 0.22
C LEU A 12 -7.64 5.89 1.08
N ARG A 13 -8.34 4.90 0.51
CA ARG A 13 -8.67 3.66 1.24
C ARG A 13 -7.43 2.83 1.53
N VAL A 14 -6.52 2.72 0.56
CA VAL A 14 -5.24 2.02 0.76
C VAL A 14 -4.38 2.75 1.79
N SER A 15 -4.27 4.08 1.71
CA SER A 15 -3.54 4.90 2.69
C SER A 15 -4.10 4.77 4.11
N ALA A 16 -5.42 4.88 4.28
CA ALA A 16 -6.05 4.76 5.60
C ALA A 16 -5.90 3.35 6.21
N ALA A 17 -5.81 2.33 5.37
CA ALA A 17 -5.62 0.97 5.80
C ALA A 17 -4.13 0.71 6.18
N LEU A 18 -3.19 1.33 5.45
CA LEU A 18 -1.78 1.39 5.83
C LEU A 18 -1.50 2.13 7.14
N GLU A 19 -2.24 3.20 7.45
CA GLU A 19 -2.12 3.87 8.75
C GLU A 19 -2.51 2.96 9.93
N LYS A 20 -3.49 2.06 9.74
CA LYS A 20 -3.97 1.15 10.80
C LYS A 20 -2.96 0.08 11.19
N LEU A 21 -2.04 -0.27 10.30
CA LEU A 21 -0.95 -1.21 10.55
C LEU A 21 0.07 -0.71 11.58
N GLN A 22 -0.12 0.48 12.16
CA GLN A 22 0.87 1.12 13.04
C GLN A 22 2.25 1.12 12.40
N LEU A 23 2.29 1.38 11.09
CA LEU A 23 3.50 1.62 10.32
C LEU A 23 4.07 3.02 10.63
N VAL A 24 4.21 3.33 11.93
CA VAL A 24 4.72 4.59 12.49
C VAL A 24 6.13 4.93 11.97
N ASN A 25 6.75 4.00 11.25
CA ASN A 25 8.10 4.08 10.76
C ASN A 25 8.24 3.99 9.23
N ILE A 26 7.15 4.16 8.48
CA ILE A 26 7.27 4.39 7.04
C ILE A 26 7.83 5.79 6.83
N HIS A 27 9.04 5.85 6.29
CA HIS A 27 9.73 7.10 5.98
C HIS A 27 9.24 7.68 4.66
N ASN A 28 8.90 6.79 3.72
CA ASN A 28 8.49 7.17 2.38
C ASN A 28 7.48 6.19 1.80
N VAL A 29 6.54 6.71 1.02
CA VAL A 29 5.55 5.94 0.26
C VAL A 29 5.66 6.39 -1.18
N ASP A 30 6.06 5.48 -2.05
CA ASP A 30 6.08 5.74 -3.49
C ASP A 30 4.95 4.98 -4.18
N PHE A 31 4.26 5.68 -5.08
CA PHE A 31 3.17 5.15 -5.88
C PHE A 31 3.44 5.42 -7.34
N SER A 32 3.65 4.34 -8.10
CA SER A 32 3.99 4.41 -9.51
C SER A 32 3.10 3.48 -10.35
N HIS A 33 3.00 3.79 -11.63
CA HIS A 33 2.40 2.91 -12.63
C HIS A 33 3.52 2.25 -13.45
N THR A 34 3.41 0.94 -13.63
CA THR A 34 4.37 0.09 -14.34
C THR A 34 3.65 -0.69 -15.43
N CYS A 35 4.39 -1.39 -16.29
CA CYS A 35 3.82 -2.31 -17.27
C CYS A 35 2.99 -3.46 -16.65
N GLU A 36 3.17 -3.75 -15.36
CA GLU A 36 2.42 -4.78 -14.61
C GLU A 36 1.21 -4.21 -13.84
N GLY A 37 0.98 -2.90 -13.95
CA GLY A 37 -0.07 -2.16 -13.23
C GLY A 37 0.52 -1.23 -12.17
N TYR A 38 -0.27 -0.92 -11.15
CA TYR A 38 0.14 0.00 -10.09
C TYR A 38 1.03 -0.70 -9.07
N LYS A 39 1.99 0.05 -8.56
CA LYS A 39 2.92 -0.39 -7.54
C LYS A 39 2.98 0.62 -6.41
N LEU A 40 2.83 0.12 -5.19
CA LEU A 40 2.98 0.85 -3.96
C LEU A 40 4.22 0.33 -3.23
N VAL A 41 5.22 1.17 -3.06
CA VAL A 41 6.46 0.85 -2.34
C VAL A 41 6.42 1.58 -1.01
N LEU A 42 6.52 0.81 0.06
CA LEU A 42 6.57 1.30 1.42
C LEU A 42 8.02 1.19 1.89
N GLU A 43 8.66 2.34 2.06
CA GLU A 43 10.03 2.40 2.59
C GLU A 43 9.96 2.54 4.11
N ALA A 44 10.37 1.50 4.80
CA ALA A 44 10.50 1.49 6.24
C ALA A 44 11.83 2.12 6.66
N GLY A 45 11.77 3.05 7.60
CA GLY A 45 12.95 3.55 8.28
C GLY A 45 13.47 2.61 9.38
N ASN A 46 14.38 3.15 10.20
CA ASN A 46 14.98 2.44 11.33
C ASN A 46 13.95 2.11 12.40
N LEU A 47 13.66 0.82 12.62
CA LEU A 47 12.64 0.37 13.59
C LEU A 47 12.90 1.05 14.95
N PRO A 48 11.89 1.72 15.55
CA PRO A 48 12.12 2.58 16.71
C PRO A 48 12.57 1.82 17.96
N PHE A 49 12.33 0.49 18.01
CA PHE A 49 12.68 -0.35 19.15
C PHE A 49 13.09 -1.77 18.72
N PRO A 50 13.97 -2.44 19.48
CA PRO A 50 14.28 -3.85 19.28
C PRO A 50 13.03 -4.68 19.60
N GLY A 51 12.41 -5.25 18.57
CA GLY A 51 11.20 -6.09 18.68
C GLY A 51 10.04 -5.66 17.79
N TYR A 52 10.07 -4.46 17.21
CA TYR A 52 9.16 -4.12 16.12
C TYR A 52 9.59 -4.86 14.86
N VAL A 53 8.71 -5.71 14.32
CA VAL A 53 8.94 -6.41 13.06
C VAL A 53 8.14 -5.70 11.99
N LEU A 54 8.79 -5.35 10.89
CA LEU A 54 8.10 -4.80 9.74
C LEU A 54 7.13 -5.85 9.18
N PRO A 55 5.85 -5.52 8.96
CA PRO A 55 4.89 -6.49 8.43
C PRO A 55 5.38 -7.00 7.08
N SER A 56 5.24 -8.31 6.86
CA SER A 56 5.62 -8.88 5.57
C SER A 56 4.64 -8.41 4.48
N VAL A 57 5.09 -8.42 3.23
CA VAL A 57 4.20 -8.15 2.08
C VAL A 57 2.96 -9.04 2.12
N LYS A 58 3.09 -10.30 2.53
CA LYS A 58 1.97 -11.24 2.65
C LYS A 58 0.95 -10.82 3.71
N ASP A 59 1.42 -10.31 4.85
CA ASP A 59 0.54 -9.87 5.92
C ASP A 59 -0.27 -8.65 5.47
N LEU A 60 0.40 -7.71 4.79
CA LEU A 60 -0.22 -6.55 4.16
C LEU A 60 -1.27 -6.95 3.13
N GLU A 61 -0.91 -7.83 2.18
CA GLU A 61 -1.82 -8.31 1.15
C GLU A 61 -3.03 -9.05 1.75
N THR A 62 -2.82 -9.84 2.80
CA THR A 62 -3.88 -10.61 3.47
C THR A 62 -4.87 -9.69 4.18
N GLU A 63 -4.38 -8.71 4.93
CA GLU A 63 -5.22 -7.74 5.64
C GLU A 63 -5.99 -6.84 4.64
N HIS A 64 -5.38 -6.53 3.50
CA HIS A 64 -5.90 -5.56 2.53
C HIS A 64 -6.53 -6.20 1.29
N VAL A 65 -6.78 -7.51 1.31
CA VAL A 65 -7.25 -8.27 0.14
C VAL A 65 -8.53 -7.69 -0.46
N LYS A 66 -9.45 -7.19 0.37
CA LYS A 66 -10.71 -6.58 -0.07
C LYS A 66 -10.50 -5.25 -0.78
N GLU A 67 -9.63 -4.41 -0.23
CA GLU A 67 -9.25 -3.12 -0.80
C GLU A 67 -8.47 -3.29 -2.10
N LEU A 68 -7.55 -4.26 -2.17
CA LEU A 68 -6.80 -4.61 -3.39
C LEU A 68 -7.74 -5.15 -4.49
N GLU A 69 -8.70 -5.99 -4.14
CA GLU A 69 -9.68 -6.49 -5.10
C GLU A 69 -10.64 -5.37 -5.55
N HIS A 70 -11.04 -4.48 -4.65
CA HIS A 70 -11.82 -3.30 -5.01
C HIS A 70 -11.05 -2.39 -5.97
N PHE A 71 -9.76 -2.16 -5.71
CA PHE A 71 -8.88 -1.45 -6.63
C PHE A 71 -8.90 -2.11 -8.00
N ARG A 72 -8.71 -3.43 -8.06
CA ARG A 72 -8.75 -4.20 -9.32
C ARG A 72 -10.07 -4.03 -10.06
N MET A 73 -11.20 -4.12 -9.38
CA MET A 73 -12.52 -3.95 -10.00
C MET A 73 -12.73 -2.53 -10.56
N VAL A 74 -12.20 -1.51 -9.88
CA VAL A 74 -12.37 -0.11 -10.26
C VAL A 74 -11.41 0.32 -11.36
N PHE A 75 -10.15 -0.12 -11.28
CA PHE A 75 -9.06 0.24 -12.20
C PHE A 75 -8.91 -0.72 -13.36
N GLN A 76 -9.46 -1.92 -13.25
CA GLN A 76 -9.19 -3.04 -14.17
C GLN A 76 -7.69 -3.38 -14.26
N GLU A 77 -6.92 -2.97 -13.24
CA GLU A 77 -5.48 -3.18 -13.12
C GLU A 77 -5.15 -3.61 -11.69
N ARG A 78 -4.04 -4.33 -11.50
CA ARG A 78 -3.60 -4.78 -10.18
C ARG A 78 -2.83 -3.68 -9.46
N LEU A 79 -2.94 -3.68 -8.14
CA LEU A 79 -2.06 -2.94 -7.25
C LEU A 79 -1.16 -3.95 -6.54
N SER A 80 0.15 -3.82 -6.72
CA SER A 80 1.17 -4.59 -6.01
C SER A 80 1.74 -3.79 -4.85
N ILE A 81 1.99 -4.43 -3.72
CA ILE A 81 2.61 -3.82 -2.55
C ILE A 81 4.01 -4.38 -2.40
N ALA A 82 4.99 -3.52 -2.23
CA ALA A 82 6.36 -3.88 -1.89
C ALA A 82 6.77 -3.14 -0.64
N VAL A 83 7.57 -3.81 0.20
CA VAL A 83 8.14 -3.21 1.40
C VAL A 83 9.66 -3.26 1.28
N THR A 84 10.31 -2.12 1.43
CA THR A 84 11.76 -1.98 1.37
C THR A 84 12.28 -1.36 2.65
N SER A 85 13.48 -1.75 3.07
CA SER A 85 14.24 -1.11 4.15
C SER A 85 15.44 -0.40 3.56
N SER A 86 15.74 0.81 4.04
CA SER A 86 16.97 1.54 3.70
C SER A 86 18.21 0.90 4.34
#